data_AF-A0A401GYD6-F1
#
_entry.id   AF-A0A401GYD6-F1
#
_cell.length_a   1.000
_cell.length_b   1.000
_cell.length_c   1.000
_cell.angle_alpha   90.00
_cell.angle_beta   90.00
_cell.angle_gamma   90.00
#
_symmetry.space_group_name_H-M   'P 1'
#
loop_
_entity.id
_entity.type
_entity.pdbx_description
1 polymer ?
#
loop_
_entity_poly.entity_id
_entity_poly.type
_entity_poly.pdbx_seq_one_letter_code
_entity_poly.pdbx_strand_id
1 'polypeptide(L)'
;MSSQMLQSKRVRSLLSQQAVKSLVCWFFVDEAHLVDEQSGEWIEIFKSIKTMRAILSARTVWAAFTGTATPSRTLVLAENLGFQPGHYVNARYSVDCSNIKYIPQFFEHAVSGTDFLDISFLIPLEMASTTDITTTLIFCQTIELGYKIMSFLDHLIPEAVPHRNKIIKLYNSFMPATYRQRFIQDCLSGAELHM
;
A
#
# COMPACT_ATOMS: atom_id res chain seq x y z
N MET A 1 2.17 9.80 13.04
CA MET A 1 2.75 9.26 14.29
C MET A 1 2.58 7.76 14.23
N SER A 2 3.62 6.95 14.46
CA SER A 2 3.42 5.50 14.48
C SER A 2 2.66 5.09 15.73
N SER A 3 2.00 3.94 15.69
CA SER A 3 1.24 3.44 16.83
C SER A 3 2.14 3.15 18.05
N GLN A 4 3.41 2.78 17.86
CA GLN A 4 4.39 2.64 18.95
C GLN A 4 4.67 3.96 19.68
N MET A 5 4.66 5.10 18.97
CA MET A 5 4.90 6.40 19.60
C MET A 5 3.81 6.75 20.62
N LEU A 6 2.58 6.25 20.47
CA LEU A 6 1.47 6.47 21.40
C LEU A 6 1.67 5.76 22.75
N GLN A 7 2.52 4.73 22.81
CA GLN A 7 2.92 4.08 24.06
C GLN A 7 4.03 4.86 24.78
N SER A 8 4.73 5.77 24.11
CA SER A 8 5.80 6.56 24.72
C SER A 8 5.28 7.42 25.88
N LYS A 9 5.93 7.32 27.04
CA LYS A 9 5.64 8.17 28.21
C LYS A 9 5.71 9.65 27.87
N ARG A 10 6.64 10.05 26.99
CA ARG A 10 6.81 11.45 26.55
C ARG A 10 5.58 11.95 25.80
N VAL A 11 5.10 11.17 24.83
CA VAL A 11 3.91 11.52 24.03
C VAL A 11 2.67 11.56 24.93
N ARG A 12 2.50 10.55 25.80
CA ARG A 12 1.38 10.53 26.75
C ARG A 12 1.40 11.71 27.70
N SER A 13 2.55 12.05 28.27
CA SER A 13 2.71 13.21 29.16
C SER A 13 2.35 14.51 28.45
N LEU A 14 2.81 14.69 27.20
CA LEU A 14 2.48 15.85 26.38
C LEU A 14 0.98 15.94 26.09
N LEU A 15 0.35 14.84 25.68
CA LEU A 15 -1.08 14.80 25.35
C LEU A 15 -2.00 14.92 26.57
N SER A 16 -1.49 14.63 27.77
CA SER A 16 -2.19 14.86 29.03
C SER A 16 -2.16 16.32 29.50
N GLN A 17 -1.30 17.17 28.94
CA GLN A 17 -1.29 18.60 29.28
C GLN A 17 -2.52 19.27 28.70
N GLN A 18 -3.30 19.94 29.54
CA GLN A 18 -4.58 20.55 29.13
C GLN A 18 -4.43 21.52 27.94
N ALA A 19 -3.32 22.27 27.90
CA ALA A 19 -3.01 23.19 26.81
C ALA A 19 -2.79 22.50 25.46
N VAL A 20 -2.28 21.26 25.45
CA VAL A 20 -2.09 20.47 24.23
C VAL A 20 -3.36 19.69 23.90
N LYS A 21 -3.97 19.08 24.92
CA LYS A 21 -5.21 18.30 24.81
C LYS A 21 -6.35 19.09 24.15
N SER A 22 -6.45 20.39 24.44
CA SER A 22 -7.47 21.27 23.84
C SER A 22 -7.22 21.60 22.36
N LEU A 23 -5.99 21.43 21.88
CA LEU A 23 -5.60 21.70 20.49
C LEU A 23 -5.79 20.48 19.58
N VAL A 24 -5.91 19.29 20.14
CA VAL A 24 -6.15 18.07 19.36
C VAL A 24 -7.62 18.00 18.97
N CYS A 25 -7.93 18.46 17.76
CA CYS A 25 -9.30 18.43 17.22
C CYS A 25 -9.64 17.11 16.52
N TRP A 26 -8.65 16.41 15.96
CA TRP A 26 -8.86 15.22 15.15
C TRP A 26 -7.89 14.10 15.53
N PHE A 27 -8.39 12.87 15.56
CA PHE A 27 -7.58 11.68 15.76
C PHE A 27 -8.01 10.60 14.75
N PHE A 28 -7.09 10.28 13.84
CA PHE A 28 -7.31 9.32 12.76
C PHE A 28 -6.52 8.03 13.00
N VAL A 29 -7.20 6.90 12.85
CA VAL A 29 -6.58 5.57 12.91
C VAL A 29 -6.62 4.97 11.51
N ASP A 30 -5.47 4.92 10.85
CA ASP A 30 -5.31 4.23 9.58
C ASP A 30 -5.05 2.72 9.82
N GLU A 31 -5.38 1.89 8.84
CA GLU A 31 -5.33 0.43 8.94
C GLU A 31 -5.97 -0.13 10.23
N ALA A 32 -7.15 0.39 10.55
CA ALA A 32 -7.85 0.13 11.81
C ALA A 32 -8.13 -1.36 12.06
N HIS A 33 -8.16 -2.20 11.02
CA HIS A 33 -8.38 -3.63 11.15
C HIS A 33 -7.29 -4.34 11.99
N LEU A 34 -6.10 -3.76 12.12
CA LEU A 34 -5.00 -4.29 12.94
C LEU A 34 -5.34 -4.36 14.44
N VAL A 35 -6.40 -3.68 14.88
CA VAL A 35 -6.88 -3.74 16.27
C VAL A 35 -7.51 -5.11 16.60
N ASP A 36 -8.02 -5.83 15.60
CA ASP A 36 -8.71 -7.13 15.74
C ASP A 36 -7.83 -8.33 15.35
N GLU A 37 -6.52 -8.12 15.12
CA GLU A 37 -5.60 -9.23 14.88
C GLU A 37 -5.46 -10.10 16.14
N GLN A 38 -5.69 -11.40 15.98
CA GLN A 38 -5.71 -12.37 17.10
C GLN A 38 -4.31 -12.87 17.48
N SER A 39 -3.28 -12.56 16.70
CA SER A 39 -1.89 -12.90 16.98
C SER A 39 -0.93 -11.86 16.40
N GLY A 40 0.12 -11.51 17.15
CA GLY A 40 1.18 -10.60 16.71
C GLY A 40 1.58 -9.55 17.74
N GLU A 41 2.76 -8.95 17.55
CA GLU A 41 3.29 -7.85 18.39
C GLU A 41 2.41 -6.58 18.36
N TRP A 42 1.50 -6.50 17.39
CA TRP A 42 0.67 -5.33 17.11
C TRP A 42 -0.51 -5.15 18.08
N ILE A 43 -0.97 -6.22 18.74
CA ILE A 43 -2.15 -6.19 19.62
C ILE A 43 -1.99 -5.17 20.74
N GLU A 44 -0.86 -5.18 21.45
CA GLU A 44 -0.64 -4.28 22.59
C GLU A 44 -0.47 -2.82 22.16
N ILE A 45 0.10 -2.62 20.97
CA ILE A 45 0.27 -1.30 20.38
C ILE A 45 -1.10 -0.72 19.99
N PHE A 46 -1.96 -1.50 19.36
CA PHE A 46 -3.29 -1.05 18.94
C PHE A 46 -4.29 -0.95 20.11
N LYS A 47 -4.19 -1.80 21.14
CA LYS A 47 -4.93 -1.59 22.41
C LYS A 47 -4.64 -0.23 23.04
N SER A 48 -3.40 0.27 22.89
CA SER A 48 -3.03 1.59 23.39
C SER A 48 -3.82 2.73 22.71
N ILE A 49 -4.30 2.53 21.48
CA ILE A 49 -5.13 3.50 20.77
C ILE A 49 -6.48 3.69 21.47
N LYS A 50 -7.10 2.62 21.97
CA LYS A 50 -8.34 2.73 22.77
C LYS A 50 -8.13 3.64 23.98
N THR A 51 -6.97 3.54 24.64
CA THR A 51 -6.64 4.36 25.81
C THR A 51 -6.52 5.86 25.49
N MET A 52 -6.22 6.20 24.23
CA MET A 52 -6.14 7.60 23.81
C MET A 52 -7.49 8.31 23.89
N ARG A 53 -8.63 7.60 23.85
CA ARG A 53 -9.95 8.20 24.11
C ARG A 53 -10.09 8.77 25.51
N ALA A 54 -9.45 8.17 26.52
CA ALA A 54 -9.45 8.68 27.88
C ALA A 54 -8.50 9.87 28.05
N ILE A 55 -7.42 9.93 27.25
CA ILE A 55 -6.40 10.98 27.32
C ILE A 55 -6.84 12.23 26.58
N LEU A 56 -7.44 12.09 25.39
CA LEU A 56 -7.81 13.22 24.53
C LEU A 56 -9.08 13.93 25.00
N SER A 57 -9.32 15.12 24.46
CA SER A 57 -10.51 15.91 24.78
C SER A 57 -11.76 15.22 24.26
N ALA A 58 -12.89 15.33 24.97
CA ALA A 58 -14.19 14.86 24.50
C ALA A 58 -14.64 15.56 23.20
N ARG A 59 -14.05 16.73 22.88
CA ARG A 59 -14.28 17.45 21.62
C ARG A 59 -13.48 16.91 20.43
N THR A 60 -12.54 16.00 20.67
CA THR A 60 -11.74 15.40 19.60
C THR A 60 -12.63 14.55 18.72
N VAL A 61 -12.62 14.80 17.41
CA VAL A 61 -13.30 13.96 16.43
C VAL A 61 -12.42 12.75 16.10
N TRP A 62 -13.01 11.57 16.14
CA TRP A 62 -12.34 10.31 15.88
C TRP A 62 -12.81 9.74 14.54
N ALA A 63 -11.87 9.28 13.73
CA ALA A 63 -12.18 8.48 12.55
C ALA A 63 -11.19 7.32 12.42
N ALA A 64 -11.68 6.21 11.87
CA ALA A 64 -10.91 5.00 11.67
C ALA A 64 -11.15 4.51 10.24
N PHE A 65 -10.07 4.16 9.54
CA PHE A 65 -10.09 3.77 8.12
C PHE A 65 -9.52 2.36 7.97
N THR A 66 -10.14 1.58 7.09
CA THR A 66 -9.65 0.24 6.71
C THR A 66 -10.24 -0.16 5.37
N GLY A 67 -9.43 -0.81 4.53
CA GLY A 67 -9.86 -1.36 3.24
C GLY A 67 -10.43 -2.78 3.32
N THR A 68 -10.21 -3.50 4.43
CA THR A 68 -10.37 -4.97 4.47
C THR A 68 -11.46 -5.48 5.40
N ALA A 69 -12.14 -4.60 6.15
CA ALA A 69 -13.11 -5.03 7.15
C ALA A 69 -14.44 -5.50 6.53
N THR A 70 -14.89 -6.69 6.92
CA THR A 70 -16.26 -7.17 6.65
C THR A 70 -17.28 -6.38 7.50
N PRO A 71 -18.58 -6.41 7.17
CA PRO A 71 -19.61 -5.76 7.98
C PRO A 71 -19.59 -6.21 9.45
N SER A 72 -19.45 -7.51 9.70
CA SER A 72 -19.35 -8.07 11.06
C SER A 72 -18.09 -7.61 11.79
N ARG A 73 -16.92 -7.65 11.12
CA ARG A 73 -15.66 -7.16 11.71
C ARG A 73 -15.70 -5.66 12.00
N THR A 74 -16.43 -4.88 11.21
CA THR A 74 -16.54 -3.43 11.44
C THR A 74 -17.15 -3.12 12.81
N LEU A 75 -18.12 -3.92 13.27
CA LEU A 75 -18.73 -3.75 14.59
C LEU A 75 -17.73 -4.02 15.72
N VAL A 76 -16.98 -5.12 15.60
CA VAL A 76 -15.92 -5.51 16.56
C VAL A 76 -14.82 -4.45 16.59
N LEU A 77 -14.40 -3.96 15.43
CA LEU A 77 -13.41 -2.88 15.32
C LEU A 77 -13.89 -1.59 15.98
N ALA A 78 -15.15 -1.21 15.77
CA ALA A 78 -15.73 -0.03 16.40
C ALA A 78 -15.67 -0.16 17.92
N GLU A 79 -16.09 -1.30 18.48
CA GLU A 79 -16.05 -1.57 19.91
C GLU A 79 -14.62 -1.57 20.48
N ASN A 80 -13.68 -2.21 19.78
CA ASN A 80 -12.28 -2.27 20.20
C ASN A 80 -11.61 -0.89 20.17
N LEU A 81 -12.00 -0.02 19.25
CA LEU A 81 -11.57 1.39 19.21
C LEU A 81 -12.37 2.30 20.14
N GLY A 82 -13.37 1.77 20.85
CA GLY A 82 -14.19 2.51 21.82
C GLY A 82 -15.25 3.42 21.19
N PHE A 83 -15.63 3.18 19.93
CA PHE A 83 -16.83 3.78 19.34
C PHE A 83 -18.08 3.17 19.97
N GLN A 84 -19.06 4.02 20.31
CA GLN A 84 -20.30 3.60 20.95
C GLN A 84 -21.41 3.46 19.92
N PRO A 85 -22.19 2.36 19.90
CA PRO A 85 -23.34 2.21 19.02
C PRO A 85 -24.26 3.45 19.08
N GLY A 86 -24.69 3.95 17.92
CA GLY A 86 -25.52 5.16 17.81
C GLY A 86 -24.76 6.49 17.88
N HIS A 87 -23.46 6.49 18.20
CA HIS A 87 -22.63 7.70 18.30
C HIS A 87 -21.49 7.76 17.27
N TYR A 88 -21.55 6.94 16.22
CA TYR A 88 -20.63 7.00 15.09
C TYR A 88 -21.35 6.73 13.78
N VAL A 89 -20.77 7.21 12.69
CA VAL A 89 -21.21 6.92 11.33
C VAL A 89 -20.33 5.80 10.78
N ASN A 90 -20.95 4.70 10.36
CA ASN A 90 -20.29 3.65 9.60
C ASN A 90 -20.42 3.94 8.10
N ALA A 91 -19.41 4.61 7.53
CA ALA A 91 -19.38 4.91 6.10
C ALA A 91 -18.69 3.77 5.34
N ARG A 92 -19.47 2.94 4.65
CA ARG A 92 -18.98 1.85 3.79
C ARG A 92 -19.17 2.22 2.33
N TYR A 93 -18.09 2.19 1.57
CA TYR A 93 -18.10 2.46 0.14
C TYR A 93 -17.94 1.17 -0.66
N SER A 94 -18.43 1.18 -1.90
CA SER A 94 -18.20 0.08 -2.84
C SER A 94 -16.70 -0.02 -3.17
N VAL A 95 -16.20 -1.24 -3.29
CA VAL A 95 -14.86 -1.53 -3.82
C VAL A 95 -14.87 -1.69 -5.34
N ASP A 96 -16.05 -1.58 -5.97
CA ASP A 96 -16.19 -1.69 -7.41
C ASP A 96 -15.53 -0.49 -8.11
N CYS A 97 -14.66 -0.80 -9.06
CA CYS A 97 -13.96 0.17 -9.89
C CYS A 97 -14.43 -0.04 -11.32
N SER A 98 -15.44 0.73 -11.74
CA SER A 98 -16.09 0.58 -13.06
C SER A 98 -15.13 0.79 -14.25
N ASN A 99 -13.97 1.37 -14.01
CA ASN A 99 -12.89 1.59 -14.98
C ASN A 99 -11.85 0.45 -15.02
N ILE A 100 -12.04 -0.64 -14.26
CA ILE A 100 -11.13 -1.80 -14.23
C ILE A 100 -11.81 -2.99 -14.89
N LYS A 101 -11.11 -3.60 -15.86
CA LYS A 101 -11.54 -4.84 -16.51
C LYS A 101 -10.70 -6.01 -15.99
N TYR A 102 -11.37 -7.06 -15.53
CA TYR A 102 -10.73 -8.30 -15.12
C TYR A 102 -10.68 -9.30 -16.29
N ILE A 103 -9.49 -9.76 -16.65
CA ILE A 103 -9.27 -10.71 -17.74
C ILE A 103 -8.41 -11.86 -17.18
N PRO A 104 -9.02 -12.98 -16.74
CA PRO A 104 -8.24 -14.16 -16.39
C PRO A 104 -7.69 -14.81 -17.67
N GLN A 105 -6.39 -15.10 -17.68
CA GLN A 105 -5.75 -15.88 -18.72
C GLN A 105 -4.98 -17.02 -18.07
N PHE A 106 -5.07 -18.21 -18.67
CA PHE A 106 -4.30 -19.37 -18.24
C PHE A 106 -2.94 -19.33 -18.93
N PHE A 107 -1.88 -19.56 -18.18
CA PHE A 107 -0.55 -19.71 -18.77
C PHE A 107 -0.47 -21.02 -19.56
N GLU A 108 -0.05 -20.92 -20.81
CA GLU A 108 0.18 -22.06 -21.69
C GLU A 108 1.61 -22.60 -21.54
N HIS A 109 2.51 -21.78 -20.98
CA HIS A 109 3.92 -22.10 -20.79
C HIS A 109 4.29 -22.21 -19.31
N ALA A 110 5.34 -22.97 -19.02
CA ALA A 110 5.79 -23.19 -17.64
C ALA A 110 6.44 -21.92 -17.06
N VAL A 111 5.96 -21.47 -15.89
CA VAL A 111 6.48 -20.30 -15.17
C VAL A 111 7.79 -20.60 -14.40
N SER A 112 8.24 -21.85 -14.39
CA SER A 112 9.46 -22.29 -13.69
C SER A 112 10.75 -22.11 -14.52
N GLY A 113 10.63 -21.79 -15.81
CA GLY A 113 11.76 -21.63 -16.73
C GLY A 113 12.38 -20.23 -16.73
N THR A 114 13.18 -19.97 -17.76
CA THR A 114 13.73 -18.63 -18.07
C THR A 114 12.85 -17.84 -19.03
N ASP A 115 11.92 -18.52 -19.69
CA ASP A 115 11.12 -17.97 -20.78
C ASP A 115 9.69 -17.75 -20.29
N PHE A 116 9.21 -16.52 -20.38
CA PHE A 116 7.88 -16.12 -19.93
C PHE A 116 7.02 -15.69 -21.13
N LEU A 117 6.87 -16.60 -22.09
CA LEU A 117 6.26 -16.32 -23.39
C LEU A 117 4.83 -15.75 -23.28
N ASP A 118 4.07 -16.19 -22.28
CA ASP A 118 2.69 -15.74 -22.05
C ASP A 118 2.56 -14.26 -21.66
N ILE A 119 3.66 -13.60 -21.26
CA ILE A 119 3.70 -12.16 -20.96
C ILE A 119 4.56 -11.37 -21.95
N SER A 120 5.06 -12.02 -23.00
CA SER A 120 5.88 -11.36 -24.03
C SER A 120 5.13 -10.24 -24.75
N PHE A 121 3.79 -10.34 -24.84
CA PHE A 121 2.93 -9.33 -25.46
C PHE A 121 3.03 -7.94 -24.81
N LEU A 122 3.59 -7.83 -23.59
CA LEU A 122 3.83 -6.57 -22.92
C LEU A 122 4.89 -5.70 -23.61
N ILE A 123 5.77 -6.32 -24.42
CA ILE A 123 6.79 -5.64 -25.21
C ILE A 123 6.34 -5.66 -26.67
N PRO A 124 5.98 -4.50 -27.27
CA PRO A 124 5.59 -4.46 -28.68
C PRO A 124 6.74 -4.87 -29.59
N LEU A 125 6.48 -5.77 -30.55
CA LEU A 125 7.49 -6.28 -31.47
C LEU A 125 8.17 -5.18 -32.31
N GLU A 126 7.40 -4.17 -32.69
CA GLU A 126 7.85 -3.05 -33.53
C GLU A 126 8.10 -1.76 -32.72
N MET A 127 8.40 -1.88 -31.41
CA MET A 127 8.66 -0.70 -30.59
C MET A 127 9.88 0.08 -31.11
N ALA A 128 9.72 1.40 -31.23
CA ALA A 128 10.79 2.34 -31.60
C ALA A 128 11.14 3.29 -30.45
N SER A 129 10.22 3.44 -29.49
CA SER A 129 10.35 4.32 -28.32
C SER A 129 9.88 3.59 -27.05
N THR A 130 10.36 4.01 -25.88
CA THR A 130 9.87 3.46 -24.61
C THR A 130 8.40 3.79 -24.36
N THR A 131 7.89 4.87 -24.96
CA THR A 131 6.48 5.29 -24.88
C THR A 131 5.53 4.31 -25.56
N ASP A 132 6.06 3.40 -26.39
CA ASP A 132 5.27 2.36 -27.03
C ASP A 132 4.88 1.26 -26.03
N ILE A 133 5.62 1.12 -24.93
CA ILE A 133 5.28 0.21 -23.83
C ILE A 133 4.29 0.93 -22.92
N THR A 134 3.07 0.39 -22.83
CA THR A 134 2.08 0.89 -21.89
C THR A 134 2.55 0.65 -20.45
N THR A 135 2.45 1.67 -19.59
CA THR A 135 2.81 1.57 -18.17
C THR A 135 2.07 0.41 -17.52
N THR A 136 2.82 -0.61 -17.10
CA THR A 136 2.27 -1.88 -16.59
C THR A 136 2.94 -2.22 -15.27
N LEU A 137 2.14 -2.66 -14.29
CA LEU A 137 2.64 -3.23 -13.04
C LEU A 137 2.48 -4.75 -13.05
N ILE A 138 3.59 -5.45 -12.88
CA ILE A 138 3.62 -6.91 -12.78
C ILE A 138 3.88 -7.29 -11.32
N PHE A 139 2.91 -7.92 -10.68
CA PHE A 139 3.04 -8.41 -9.31
C PHE A 139 3.63 -9.83 -9.31
N CYS A 140 4.76 -10.00 -8.63
CA CYS A 140 5.44 -11.29 -8.53
C CYS A 140 5.44 -11.77 -7.08
N GLN A 141 5.32 -13.09 -6.88
CA GLN A 141 5.31 -13.68 -5.54
C GLN A 141 6.67 -13.58 -4.83
N THR A 142 7.77 -13.67 -5.57
CA THR A 142 9.14 -13.60 -5.03
C THR A 142 9.97 -12.58 -5.79
N ILE A 143 10.99 -12.04 -5.11
CA ILE A 143 11.98 -11.13 -5.73
C ILE A 143 12.73 -11.84 -6.86
N GLU A 144 13.05 -13.12 -6.66
CA GLU A 144 13.72 -13.96 -7.67
C GLU A 144 12.87 -14.09 -8.95
N LEU A 145 11.57 -14.40 -8.82
CA LEU A 145 10.66 -14.48 -9.96
C LEU A 145 10.57 -13.14 -10.68
N GLY A 146 10.44 -12.05 -9.93
CA GLY A 146 10.46 -10.70 -10.51
C GLY A 146 11.73 -10.44 -11.32
N TYR A 147 12.90 -10.81 -10.81
CA TYR A 147 14.16 -10.64 -11.52
C TYR A 147 14.22 -11.48 -12.81
N LYS A 148 13.76 -12.73 -12.78
CA LYS A 148 13.69 -13.58 -13.97
C LYS A 148 12.78 -12.99 -15.05
N ILE A 149 11.61 -12.49 -14.65
CA ILE A 149 10.65 -11.82 -15.55
C ILE A 149 11.26 -10.53 -16.12
N MET A 150 11.86 -9.68 -15.28
CA MET A 150 12.53 -8.46 -15.72
C MET A 150 13.60 -8.78 -16.75
N SER A 151 14.48 -9.74 -16.45
CA SER A 151 15.52 -10.19 -17.37
C SER A 151 14.91 -10.66 -18.69
N PHE A 152 13.93 -11.55 -18.68
CA PHE A 152 13.29 -12.03 -19.90
C PHE A 152 12.69 -10.90 -20.75
N LEU A 153 11.90 -10.02 -20.15
CA LEU A 153 11.26 -8.92 -20.87
C LEU A 153 12.30 -7.90 -21.37
N ASP A 154 13.37 -7.63 -20.61
CA ASP A 154 14.48 -6.79 -21.04
C ASP A 154 15.15 -7.35 -22.29
N HIS A 155 15.27 -8.68 -22.44
CA HIS A 155 15.82 -9.30 -23.65
C HIS A 155 14.94 -9.11 -24.88
N LEU A 156 13.63 -8.90 -24.72
CA LEU A 156 12.72 -8.64 -25.83
C LEU A 156 12.80 -7.21 -26.37
N ILE A 157 13.35 -6.26 -25.61
CA ILE A 157 13.45 -4.86 -26.02
C ILE A 157 14.54 -4.70 -27.09
N PRO A 158 14.25 -4.12 -28.27
CA PRO A 158 15.23 -3.95 -29.33
C PRO A 158 16.47 -3.15 -28.88
N GLU A 159 17.65 -3.52 -29.38
CA GLU A 159 18.91 -2.82 -29.04
C GLU A 159 18.93 -1.35 -29.47
N ALA A 160 18.15 -0.99 -30.48
CA ALA A 160 18.03 0.37 -30.98
C ALA A 160 17.34 1.32 -29.99
N VAL A 161 16.60 0.80 -29.00
CA VAL A 161 15.87 1.60 -28.02
C VAL A 161 16.85 2.17 -26.99
N PRO A 162 16.95 3.51 -26.84
CA PRO A 162 17.81 4.13 -25.84
C PRO A 162 17.46 3.68 -24.43
N HIS A 163 18.48 3.51 -23.59
CA HIS A 163 18.30 3.19 -22.17
C HIS A 163 17.44 1.94 -21.90
N ARG A 164 17.43 0.95 -22.81
CA ARG A 164 16.60 -0.27 -22.72
C ARG A 164 16.61 -0.95 -21.36
N ASN A 165 17.78 -1.01 -20.72
CA ASN A 165 17.98 -1.61 -19.39
C ASN A 165 17.41 -0.80 -18.20
N LYS A 166 16.71 0.30 -18.46
CA LYS A 166 16.07 1.15 -17.44
C LYS A 166 14.56 1.21 -17.57
N ILE A 167 14.00 0.56 -18.59
CA ILE A 167 12.56 0.58 -18.88
C ILE A 167 11.83 -0.30 -17.87
N ILE A 168 12.27 -1.54 -17.72
CA ILE A 168 11.68 -2.49 -16.78
C ILE A 168 12.40 -2.40 -15.45
N LYS A 169 11.62 -2.26 -14.38
CA LYS A 169 12.16 -2.01 -13.04
C LYS A 169 11.56 -2.92 -11.99
N LEU A 170 12.42 -3.35 -11.08
CA LEU A 170 12.02 -4.08 -9.89
C LEU A 170 11.70 -3.13 -8.75
N TYR A 171 10.60 -3.38 -8.07
CA TYR A 171 10.24 -2.69 -6.85
C TYR A 171 10.05 -3.70 -5.72
N ASN A 172 10.78 -3.53 -4.62
CA ASN A 172 10.58 -4.31 -3.39
C ASN A 172 11.04 -3.52 -2.15
N SER A 173 10.74 -4.04 -0.97
CA SER A 173 11.02 -3.39 0.32
C SER A 173 12.51 -3.27 0.67
N PHE A 174 13.38 -4.11 0.09
CA PHE A 174 14.83 -4.04 0.30
C PHE A 174 15.50 -2.93 -0.51
N MET A 175 14.80 -2.34 -1.48
CA MET A 175 15.34 -1.22 -2.27
C MET A 175 15.45 0.05 -1.41
N PRO A 176 16.52 0.86 -1.61
CA PRO A 176 16.69 2.13 -0.91
C PRO A 176 15.47 3.04 -1.04
N ALA A 177 15.18 3.83 0.00
CA ALA A 177 14.04 4.76 -0.01
C ALA A 177 14.10 5.74 -1.20
N THR A 178 15.29 6.23 -1.54
CA THR A 178 15.53 7.11 -2.68
C THR A 178 15.17 6.46 -4.01
N TYR A 179 15.51 5.17 -4.18
CA TYR A 179 15.12 4.39 -5.36
C TYR A 179 13.60 4.22 -5.44
N ARG A 180 12.96 3.83 -4.33
CA ARG A 180 11.51 3.63 -4.26
C ARG A 180 10.73 4.92 -4.55
N GLN A 181 11.22 6.06 -4.07
CA GLN A 181 10.65 7.37 -4.36
C GLN A 181 10.79 7.73 -5.83
N ARG A 182 11.97 7.50 -6.43
CA ARG A 182 12.19 7.74 -7.86
C ARG A 182 11.28 6.88 -8.71
N PHE A 183 11.19 5.57 -8.42
CA PHE A 183 10.28 4.65 -9.10
C PHE A 183 8.83 5.17 -9.15
N ILE A 184 8.31 5.68 -8.02
CA ILE A 184 6.96 6.24 -7.97
C ILE A 184 6.82 7.47 -8.89
N GLN A 185 7.82 8.37 -8.90
CA GLN A 185 7.82 9.53 -9.80
C GLN A 185 7.87 9.12 -11.28
N ASP A 186 8.62 8.07 -11.59
CA ASP A 186 8.74 7.56 -12.94
C ASP A 186 7.41 6.96 -13.43
N CYS A 187 6.71 6.21 -12.58
CA CYS A 187 5.38 5.69 -12.89
C CYS A 187 4.33 6.79 -13.10
N LEU A 188 4.41 7.90 -12.36
CA LEU A 188 3.44 9.00 -12.43
C LEU A 188 3.67 9.93 -13.63
N SER A 189 4.93 10.11 -14.04
CA SER A 189 5.29 11.03 -15.13
C SER A 189 5.15 10.40 -16.51
N GLY A 190 5.22 9.07 -16.63
CA GLY A 190 5.23 8.37 -17.92
C GLY A 190 6.43 8.74 -18.81
N ALA A 191 7.44 9.42 -18.25
CA ALA A 191 8.60 9.91 -18.97
C ALA A 191 9.76 8.92 -18.90
N GLU A 192 10.54 8.85 -19.99
CA GLU A 192 11.85 8.22 -19.97
C GLU A 192 12.75 8.80 -18.89
N LEU A 193 13.52 7.92 -18.25
CA LEU A 193 14.50 8.31 -17.25
C LEU A 193 15.72 8.93 -17.88
N HIS A 194 15.83 10.26 -17.78
CA HIS A 194 17.14 10.85 -17.62
C HIS A 194 17.59 10.64 -16.17
N MET A 195 18.82 10.15 -16.00
CA MET A 195 19.42 10.01 -14.67
C MET A 195 19.75 11.38 -14.10
#